data_AF-A0A6L3N6A3-F1
#
_entry.id   AF-A0A6L3N6A3-F1
#
_cell.length_a   1.000
_cell.length_b   1.000
_cell.length_c   1.000
_cell.angle_alpha   90.00
_cell.angle_beta   90.00
_cell.angle_gamma   90.00
#
_symmetry.space_group_name_H-M   'P 1'
#
loop_
_entity.id
_entity.type
_entity.pdbx_description
1 polymer ?
#
loop_
_entity_poly.entity_id
_entity_poly.type
_entity_poly.pdbx_seq_one_letter_code
_entity_poly.pdbx_strand_id
1 'polypeptide(L)'
;MDHRAAADRRRSASRTPVGRRQRTLLYAGGIGVTLAALVASASLLYAMGRDYVQERYTQFAVRQFFVRFEFNLRTTGMDTLVTHEEAVWSTRSTDPALAARLADGHGRVVLQGSPRFPPVLALADLSPAQPA
;
A
#
# COMPACT_ATOMS: atom_id res chain seq x y z
N MET A 1 4.30 -55.05 -92.02
CA MET A 1 4.81 -53.72 -92.43
C MET A 1 3.58 -52.83 -92.41
N ASP A 2 3.36 -51.93 -91.45
CA ASP A 2 4.20 -50.78 -91.13
C ASP A 2 4.44 -50.51 -89.64
N HIS A 3 5.39 -49.61 -89.43
CA HIS A 3 6.20 -49.40 -88.24
C HIS A 3 5.69 -48.29 -87.31
N ARG A 4 6.02 -48.47 -86.03
CA ARG A 4 6.56 -47.48 -85.07
C ARG A 4 5.65 -46.33 -84.58
N ALA A 5 5.40 -46.45 -83.27
CA ALA A 5 5.84 -45.53 -82.23
C ALA A 5 5.21 -44.12 -82.15
N ALA A 6 4.38 -43.92 -81.13
CA ALA A 6 4.41 -42.71 -80.30
C ALA A 6 3.77 -43.07 -78.94
N ALA A 7 4.59 -43.44 -77.96
CA ALA A 7 5.10 -42.52 -76.95
C ALA A 7 4.11 -42.33 -75.79
N ASP A 8 4.27 -43.20 -74.80
CA ASP A 8 4.54 -42.84 -73.41
C ASP A 8 4.20 -41.38 -73.05
N ARG A 9 2.95 -41.11 -72.66
CA ARG A 9 2.63 -39.95 -71.83
C ARG A 9 2.46 -40.40 -70.39
N ARG A 10 3.58 -40.86 -69.83
CA ARG A 10 3.91 -40.58 -68.43
C ARG A 10 3.56 -39.13 -68.12
N ARG A 11 2.45 -38.96 -67.40
CA ARG A 11 2.42 -38.20 -66.14
C ARG A 11 3.27 -36.92 -66.17
N SER A 12 2.93 -35.98 -67.05
CA SER A 12 3.34 -34.59 -66.84
C SER A 12 2.42 -34.02 -65.76
N ALA A 13 2.75 -34.34 -64.51
CA ALA A 13 2.35 -33.55 -63.37
C ALA A 13 2.65 -32.09 -63.72
N SER A 14 1.62 -31.32 -64.03
CA SER A 14 1.67 -29.88 -64.09
C SER A 14 1.99 -29.40 -62.68
N ARG A 15 3.28 -29.45 -62.32
CA ARG A 15 3.86 -28.68 -61.21
C ARG A 15 3.76 -27.22 -61.62
N THR A 16 2.56 -26.67 -61.47
CA THR A 16 2.32 -25.25 -61.60
C THR A 16 3.08 -24.53 -60.46
N PRO A 17 3.80 -23.45 -60.74
CA PRO A 17 4.40 -22.60 -59.71
C PRO A 17 3.34 -21.91 -58.82
N VAL A 18 2.05 -22.09 -59.14
CA VAL A 18 0.87 -21.59 -58.43
C VAL A 18 0.76 -22.17 -57.01
N GLY A 19 1.14 -23.44 -56.80
CA GLY A 19 1.02 -24.08 -55.49
C GLY A 19 1.96 -23.53 -54.40
N ARG A 20 3.10 -22.92 -54.78
CA ARG A 20 4.02 -22.30 -53.82
C ARG A 20 3.49 -20.94 -53.34
N ARG A 21 3.10 -20.04 -54.24
CA ARG A 21 2.56 -18.72 -53.87
C ARG A 21 1.28 -18.82 -53.02
N GLN A 22 0.40 -19.76 -53.35
CA GLN A 22 -0.84 -19.99 -52.58
C GLN A 22 -0.54 -20.52 -51.16
N ARG A 23 0.45 -21.42 -51.01
CA ARG A 23 0.91 -21.88 -49.70
C ARG A 23 1.62 -20.78 -48.91
N THR A 24 2.47 -19.98 -49.54
CA THR A 24 3.16 -18.86 -48.87
C THR A 24 2.15 -17.84 -48.34
N LEU A 25 1.10 -17.52 -49.10
CA LEU A 25 0.01 -16.63 -48.64
C LEU A 25 -0.76 -17.23 -47.46
N LEU A 26 -1.05 -18.53 -47.49
CA LEU A 26 -1.72 -19.24 -46.39
C LEU A 26 -0.86 -19.27 -45.10
N TYR A 27 0.44 -19.57 -45.21
CA TYR A 27 1.34 -19.55 -44.05
C TYR A 27 1.59 -18.13 -43.53
N ALA A 28 1.72 -17.15 -44.41
CA ALA A 28 1.84 -15.74 -44.01
C ALA A 28 0.58 -15.25 -43.29
N GLY A 29 -0.60 -15.65 -43.77
CA GLY A 29 -1.87 -15.38 -43.10
C GLY A 29 -1.95 -16.06 -41.73
N GLY A 30 -1.58 -17.34 -41.65
CA GLY A 30 -1.53 -18.08 -40.37
C GLY A 30 -0.59 -17.44 -39.36
N ILE A 31 0.64 -17.10 -39.77
CA ILE A 31 1.62 -16.39 -38.94
C ILE A 31 1.07 -15.04 -38.46
N GLY A 32 0.43 -14.28 -39.35
CA GLY A 32 -0.19 -13.01 -39.00
C GLY A 32 -1.29 -13.15 -37.95
N VAL A 33 -2.17 -14.15 -38.11
CA VAL A 33 -3.25 -14.42 -37.14
C VAL A 33 -2.68 -14.88 -35.80
N THR A 34 -1.66 -15.74 -35.79
CA THR A 34 -1.00 -16.18 -34.55
C THR A 34 -0.33 -15.02 -33.82
N LEU A 35 0.37 -14.14 -34.54
CA LEU A 35 0.98 -12.94 -33.95
C LEU A 35 -0.09 -12.00 -33.37
N ALA A 36 -1.18 -11.78 -34.10
CA ALA A 36 -2.28 -10.95 -33.60
C ALA A 36 -2.92 -11.54 -32.34
N ALA A 37 -3.14 -12.86 -32.32
CA ALA A 37 -3.64 -13.56 -31.14
C ALA A 37 -2.69 -13.44 -29.95
N LEU A 38 -1.38 -13.61 -30.16
CA LEU A 38 -0.38 -13.46 -29.11
C LEU A 38 -0.37 -12.05 -28.52
N VAL A 39 -0.42 -11.01 -29.36
CA VAL A 39 -0.46 -9.62 -28.92
C VAL A 39 -1.74 -9.35 -28.12
N ALA A 40 -2.89 -9.83 -28.59
CA ALA A 40 -4.16 -9.68 -27.87
C ALA A 40 -4.12 -10.37 -26.51
N SER A 41 -3.63 -11.62 -26.44
CA SER A 41 -3.50 -12.37 -25.19
C SER A 41 -2.51 -11.70 -24.23
N ALA A 42 -1.36 -11.26 -24.71
CA ALA A 42 -0.36 -10.56 -23.91
C ALA A 42 -0.92 -9.24 -23.35
N SER A 43 -1.70 -8.51 -24.14
CA SER A 43 -2.32 -7.25 -23.71
C SER A 43 -3.37 -7.48 -22.62
N LEU A 44 -4.20 -8.51 -22.76
CA LEU A 44 -5.15 -8.93 -21.73
C LEU A 44 -4.46 -9.35 -20.43
N LEU A 45 -3.42 -10.18 -20.53
CA LEU A 45 -2.63 -10.60 -19.37
C LEU A 45 -1.95 -9.41 -18.68
N TYR A 46 -1.42 -8.47 -19.46
CA TYR A 46 -0.83 -7.25 -18.93
C TYR A 46 -1.86 -6.36 -18.22
N ALA A 47 -3.04 -6.16 -18.81
CA ALA A 47 -4.12 -5.41 -18.20
C ALA A 47 -4.59 -6.05 -16.89
N MET A 48 -4.87 -7.37 -16.90
CA MET A 48 -5.27 -8.11 -15.70
C MET A 48 -4.20 -8.05 -14.60
N GLY A 49 -2.92 -8.19 -14.96
CA GLY A 49 -1.81 -8.08 -14.02
C GLY A 49 -1.70 -6.69 -13.41
N ARG A 50 -1.84 -5.65 -14.24
CA ARG A 50 -1.85 -4.25 -13.79
C ARG A 50 -3.02 -3.98 -12.84
N ASP A 51 -4.23 -4.39 -13.21
CA ASP A 51 -5.44 -4.16 -12.42
C ASP A 51 -5.36 -4.90 -11.07
N TYR A 52 -4.89 -6.15 -11.08
CA TYR A 52 -4.68 -6.94 -9.87
C TYR A 52 -3.67 -6.28 -8.91
N VAL A 53 -2.57 -5.77 -9.46
CA VAL A 53 -1.56 -5.06 -8.69
C VAL A 53 -2.13 -3.76 -8.14
N GLN A 54 -2.86 -2.98 -8.94
CA GLN A 54 -3.49 -1.73 -8.48
C GLN A 54 -4.52 -1.97 -7.37
N GLU A 55 -5.34 -3.02 -7.45
CA GLU A 55 -6.33 -3.35 -6.43
C GLU A 55 -5.68 -3.74 -5.08
N ARG A 56 -4.54 -4.43 -5.12
CA ARG A 56 -3.78 -4.74 -3.89
C ARG A 56 -3.04 -3.54 -3.34
N TYR A 57 -2.49 -2.69 -4.21
CA TYR A 57 -1.87 -1.43 -3.78
C TYR A 57 -2.86 -0.49 -3.13
N THR A 58 -4.09 -0.35 -3.65
CA THR A 58 -5.11 0.50 -3.03
C THR A 58 -5.51 -0.03 -1.66
N GLN A 59 -5.77 -1.33 -1.51
CA GLN A 59 -6.11 -1.92 -0.21
C GLN A 59 -5.00 -1.74 0.83
N PHE A 60 -3.73 -1.96 0.46
CA PHE A 60 -2.59 -1.77 1.36
C PHE A 60 -2.35 -0.31 1.69
N ALA A 61 -2.33 0.57 0.67
CA ALA A 61 -2.09 2.00 0.85
C ALA A 61 -3.18 2.66 1.71
N VAL A 62 -4.45 2.28 1.52
CA VAL A 62 -5.56 2.78 2.34
C VAL A 62 -5.41 2.36 3.80
N ARG A 63 -5.10 1.08 4.08
CA ARG A 63 -4.87 0.61 5.46
C ARG A 63 -3.67 1.31 6.10
N GLN A 64 -2.56 1.44 5.37
CA GLN A 64 -1.38 2.15 5.85
C GLN A 64 -1.69 3.63 6.12
N PHE A 65 -2.47 4.27 5.23
CA PHE A 65 -2.91 5.65 5.40
C PHE A 65 -3.74 5.81 6.68
N PHE A 66 -4.74 4.95 6.91
CA PHE A 66 -5.57 5.04 8.12
C PHE A 66 -4.75 4.88 9.40
N VAL A 67 -3.83 3.91 9.45
CA VAL A 67 -2.96 3.72 10.62
C VAL A 67 -2.10 4.96 10.84
N ARG A 68 -1.45 5.46 9.79
CA ARG A 68 -0.57 6.63 9.91
C ARG A 68 -1.34 7.90 10.26
N PHE A 69 -2.55 8.06 9.73
CA PHE A 69 -3.44 9.15 10.04
C PHE A 69 -3.87 9.13 11.52
N GLU A 70 -4.27 7.97 12.04
CA GLU A 70 -4.64 7.81 13.46
C GLU A 70 -3.47 8.16 14.39
N PHE A 71 -2.25 7.66 14.09
CA PHE A 71 -1.07 7.99 14.88
C PHE A 71 -0.72 9.47 14.83
N ASN A 72 -0.78 10.10 13.65
CA ASN A 72 -0.53 11.52 13.50
C ASN A 72 -1.56 12.34 14.29
N LEU A 73 -2.85 12.02 14.18
CA LEU A 73 -3.90 12.71 14.95
C LEU A 73 -3.67 12.62 16.45
N ARG A 74 -3.36 11.43 16.97
CA ARG A 74 -3.07 11.25 18.41
C ARG A 74 -1.83 12.03 18.84
N THR A 75 -0.77 12.00 18.02
CA THR A 75 0.49 12.69 18.31
C THR A 75 0.26 14.20 18.34
N THR A 76 -0.39 14.76 17.32
CA THR A 76 -0.73 16.18 17.28
C THR A 76 -1.65 16.58 18.43
N GLY A 77 -2.61 15.74 18.79
CA GLY A 77 -3.48 15.99 19.94
C GLY A 77 -2.70 16.05 21.27
N MET A 78 -1.80 15.11 21.50
CA MET A 78 -0.93 15.10 22.69
C MET A 78 0.00 16.31 22.71
N ASP A 79 0.64 16.62 21.58
CA ASP A 79 1.56 17.76 21.46
C ASP A 79 0.84 19.09 21.73
N THR A 80 -0.39 19.22 21.22
CA THR A 80 -1.24 20.39 21.50
C THR A 80 -1.59 20.50 22.98
N LEU A 81 -1.96 19.39 23.64
CA LEU A 81 -2.29 19.38 25.06
C LEU A 81 -1.08 19.74 25.93
N VAL A 82 0.08 19.16 25.62
CA VAL A 82 1.34 19.46 26.32
C VAL A 82 1.72 20.92 26.13
N THR A 83 1.75 21.40 24.88
CA THR A 83 2.08 22.80 24.58
C THR A 83 1.12 23.76 25.28
N HIS A 84 -0.17 23.44 25.33
CA HIS A 84 -1.15 24.26 26.05
C HIS A 84 -0.85 24.27 27.55
N GLU A 85 -0.64 23.10 28.17
CA GLU A 85 -0.36 22.99 29.59
C GLU A 85 0.97 23.69 29.97
N GLU A 86 2.01 23.56 29.15
CA GLU A 86 3.28 24.27 29.31
C GLU A 86 3.11 25.79 29.20
N ALA A 87 2.29 26.26 28.26
CA ALA A 87 2.06 27.69 28.05
C ALA A 87 1.37 28.36 29.24
N VAL A 88 0.46 27.66 29.93
CA VAL A 88 -0.20 28.19 31.13
C VAL A 88 0.48 27.83 32.45
N TRP A 89 1.47 26.94 32.44
CA TRP A 89 2.15 26.43 33.64
C TRP A 89 2.64 27.55 34.57
N SER A 90 3.32 28.56 34.01
CA SER A 90 3.90 29.68 34.76
C SER A 90 2.86 30.66 35.32
N THR A 91 1.63 30.61 34.83
CA THR A 91 0.53 31.51 35.21
C THR A 91 -0.45 30.90 36.21
N ARG A 92 -0.34 29.59 36.47
CA ARG A 92 -1.26 28.87 37.35
C ARG A 92 -0.87 29.06 38.82
N SER A 93 -1.81 29.51 39.65
CA SER A 93 -1.58 29.58 41.10
C SER A 93 -1.66 28.19 41.73
N THR A 94 -0.67 27.82 42.54
CA THR A 94 -0.72 26.60 43.36
C THR A 94 -1.82 26.70 44.41
N ASP A 95 -2.64 25.65 44.53
CA ASP A 95 -3.63 25.55 45.60
C ASP A 95 -2.92 25.39 46.96
N PRO A 96 -3.05 26.34 47.90
CA PRO A 96 -2.38 26.26 49.20
C PRO A 96 -2.81 25.05 50.03
N ALA A 97 -4.04 24.55 49.84
CA ALA A 97 -4.49 23.34 50.53
C ALA A 97 -3.79 22.09 49.98
N LEU A 98 -3.47 22.07 48.68
CA LEU A 98 -2.72 20.98 48.06
C LEU A 98 -1.25 20.98 48.49
N ALA A 99 -0.63 22.16 48.54
CA ALA A 99 0.74 22.33 49.03
C ALA A 99 0.86 21.89 50.50
N ALA A 100 -0.10 22.29 51.35
CA ALA A 100 -0.14 21.84 52.75
C ALA A 100 -0.27 20.31 52.86
N ARG A 101 -1.15 19.69 52.06
CA ARG A 101 -1.29 18.23 52.02
C ARG A 101 -0.01 17.52 51.55
N LEU A 102 0.73 18.12 50.62
CA LEU A 102 2.01 17.59 50.16
C LEU A 102 3.07 17.69 51.26
N ALA A 103 3.11 18.81 51.99
CA ALA A 103 3.99 19.02 53.13
C ALA A 103 3.69 18.03 54.27
N ASP A 104 2.41 17.88 54.64
CA ASP A 104 1.95 16.92 55.65
C ASP A 104 2.26 15.47 55.25
N GLY A 105 2.19 15.19 53.94
CA GLY A 105 2.53 13.90 53.35
C GLY A 105 4.03 13.65 53.16
N HIS A 106 4.90 14.53 53.67
CA HIS A 106 6.36 14.48 53.49
C HIS A 106 6.78 14.30 52.02
N GLY A 107 6.16 15.07 51.13
CA GLY A 107 6.45 15.02 49.69
C GLY A 107 5.64 13.97 48.93
N ARG A 108 4.69 13.31 49.57
CA ARG A 108 3.83 12.30 48.93
C ARG A 108 2.36 12.73 48.97
N VAL A 109 1.73 12.83 47.80
CA VAL A 109 0.30 13.11 47.70
C VAL A 109 -0.35 12.25 46.61
N VAL A 110 -1.56 11.75 46.89
CA VAL A 110 -2.39 11.07 45.89
C VAL A 110 -3.37 12.07 45.30
N LEU A 111 -3.28 12.27 43.99
CA LEU A 111 -4.12 13.16 43.20
C LEU A 111 -5.22 12.35 42.51
N GLN A 112 -6.47 12.72 42.76
CA GLN A 112 -7.64 12.15 42.11
C GLN A 112 -8.31 13.26 41.28
N GLY A 113 -7.84 13.48 40.06
CA GLY A 113 -8.39 14.54 39.18
C GLY A 113 -9.82 14.27 38.73
N SER A 114 -10.25 13.01 38.65
CA SER A 114 -11.63 12.63 38.35
C SER A 114 -11.90 11.19 38.78
N PRO A 115 -13.13 10.85 39.20
CA PRO A 115 -13.48 9.48 39.63
C PRO A 115 -13.43 8.44 38.50
N ARG A 116 -13.34 8.88 37.24
CA ARG A 116 -13.24 7.98 36.07
C ARG A 116 -11.79 7.57 35.75
N PHE A 117 -10.81 8.26 36.29
CA PHE A 117 -9.40 7.98 36.05
C PHE A 117 -8.75 7.40 37.31
N PRO A 118 -7.75 6.52 37.17
CA PRO A 118 -7.03 6.00 38.31
C PRO A 118 -6.33 7.15 39.07
N PRO A 119 -6.21 7.04 40.40
CA PRO A 119 -5.43 7.99 41.20
C PRO A 119 -3.98 8.04 40.71
N VAL A 120 -3.40 9.24 40.72
CA VAL A 120 -1.99 9.46 40.39
C VAL A 120 -1.24 9.74 41.69
N LEU A 121 -0.15 9.01 41.92
CA LEU A 121 0.77 9.30 43.02
C LEU A 121 1.77 10.37 42.56
N ALA A 122 1.72 11.54 43.19
CA ALA A 122 2.73 12.58 43.03
C ALA A 122 3.75 12.48 44.17
N LEU A 123 5.03 12.53 43.78
CA LEU A 123 6.18 12.50 44.68
C LEU A 123 7.02 13.75 44.42
N ALA A 124 7.41 14.43 45.49
CA ALA A 124 8.28 15.58 45.48
C ALA A 124 9.34 15.40 46.57
N ASP A 125 10.60 15.66 46.24
CA ASP A 125 11.66 15.74 47.23
C ASP A 125 11.59 17.10 47.92
N LEU A 126 11.00 17.12 49.12
CA LEU A 126 10.92 18.32 49.94
C LEU A 126 12.22 18.50 50.73
N SER A 127 12.76 19.72 50.69
CA SER A 127 13.92 20.11 51.50
C SER A 127 13.76 21.54 52.03
N PRO A 128 14.54 21.97 53.04
CA PRO A 128 14.53 23.37 53.46
C PRO A 128 14.88 24.35 52.32
N ALA A 129 15.61 23.89 51.30
CA ALA A 129 15.93 24.67 50.09
C ALA A 129 14.83 24.60 49.01
N GLN A 130 13.94 23.61 49.07
CA GLN A 130 12.78 23.39 48.18
C GLN A 130 11.57 22.98 49.02
N PRO A 131 10.91 23.96 49.68
CA PRO A 131 9.67 23.70 50.41
C PRO A 131 8.52 23.38 49.45
N ALA A 132 7.42 22.88 50.01
CA ALA A 132 6.20 22.51 49.28
C ALA A 132 5.46 23.72 48.67
#